data_AF-A0A965FTH6-F1
#
_entry.id   AF-A0A965FTH6-F1
#
_cell.length_a   1.000
_cell.length_b   1.000
_cell.length_c   1.000
_cell.angle_alpha   90.00
_cell.angle_beta   90.00
_cell.angle_gamma   90.00
#
_symmetry.space_group_name_H-M   'P 1'
#
loop_
_entity.id
_entity.type
_entity.pdbx_description
1 polymer ?
#
loop_
_entity_poly.entity_id
_entity_poly.type
_entity_poly.pdbx_seq_one_letter_code
_entity_poly.pdbx_strand_id
1 'polypeptide(L)'
;MTTIKQEDFIQSIADAYQFISYYHPVDFIKAMAAAYEHEQSPAAKNAIAQILINARMAAEGHRPICQDTGIAVVYLKVGMNVRWDATLSVTDMVSEGVRRAYTNKENPLRGSIVADPDGARKNTRDNSPAVVHMELVPGDKVEVKLAAKGGGSESKTKFAVLNPSDSVVDWVLEQVPTMGGDWCPPGMLGVGIGGTPEKAMVLAKESILDHLSMHELKARGPKNRAEELRLELFEKINALGIGAQGLGGLTTLLDVKVLDYPTHAVMKPVAIVPNCAATRHLEFELDGSGPAKFEAPSLDHWPKLSIDMAAGAKRVDLAKLDKAEVATWKAGDRLLLNGKILTGRDAAHKRIVDMIAKGEKLPVDFTNKLIYYVGPV
;
A
#
# COMPACT_ATOMS: atom_id res chain seq x y z
N MET A 1 -9.78 28.46 21.90
CA MET A 1 -9.33 27.19 22.51
C MET A 1 -10.28 26.13 22.04
N THR A 2 -9.79 25.23 21.21
CA THR A 2 -10.59 24.23 20.52
C THR A 2 -10.76 23.02 21.40
N THR A 3 -11.98 22.52 21.55
CA THR A 3 -12.26 21.27 22.25
C THR A 3 -12.62 20.20 21.23
N ILE A 4 -11.84 19.13 21.18
CA ILE A 4 -12.13 17.95 20.36
C ILE A 4 -12.80 16.90 21.24
N LYS A 5 -13.99 16.45 20.84
CA LYS A 5 -14.72 15.38 21.53
C LYS A 5 -14.17 14.03 21.12
N GLN A 6 -14.15 13.10 22.08
CA GLN A 6 -13.72 11.72 21.86
C GLN A 6 -14.45 11.06 20.69
N GLU A 7 -15.77 11.15 20.65
CA GLU A 7 -16.58 10.50 19.62
C GLU A 7 -16.34 11.11 18.24
N ASP A 8 -16.20 12.44 18.14
CA ASP A 8 -15.93 13.11 16.86
C ASP A 8 -14.59 12.65 16.28
N PHE A 9 -13.56 12.54 17.12
CA PHE A 9 -12.23 12.06 16.69
C PHE A 9 -12.26 10.58 16.27
N ILE A 10 -12.86 9.71 17.10
CA ILE A 10 -12.99 8.27 16.80
C ILE A 10 -13.76 8.05 15.50
N GLN A 11 -14.89 8.73 15.33
CA GLN A 11 -15.74 8.62 14.15
C GLN A 11 -14.99 9.09 12.90
N SER A 12 -14.26 10.20 12.98
CA SER A 12 -13.45 10.71 11.87
C SER A 12 -12.38 9.71 11.42
N ILE A 13 -11.69 9.04 12.36
CA ILE A 13 -10.73 7.98 12.05
C ILE A 13 -11.44 6.78 11.39
N ALA A 14 -12.59 6.37 11.93
CA ALA A 14 -13.34 5.24 11.41
C ALA A 14 -13.83 5.47 9.97
N ASP A 15 -14.43 6.63 9.72
CA ASP A 15 -14.94 7.04 8.41
C ASP A 15 -13.81 7.21 7.40
N ALA A 16 -12.66 7.74 7.82
CA ALA A 16 -11.51 7.90 6.94
C ALA A 16 -10.95 6.54 6.48
N TYR A 17 -10.83 5.56 7.38
CA TYR A 17 -10.38 4.21 7.01
C TYR A 17 -11.37 3.48 6.10
N GLN A 18 -12.67 3.70 6.32
CA GLN A 18 -13.71 3.21 5.41
C GLN A 18 -13.60 3.88 4.03
N PHE A 19 -13.49 5.20 3.99
CA PHE A 19 -13.37 5.99 2.76
C PHE A 19 -12.18 5.53 1.90
N ILE A 20 -10.98 5.43 2.47
CA ILE A 20 -9.78 5.01 1.73
C ILE A 20 -9.77 3.51 1.42
N SER A 21 -10.69 2.71 1.96
CA SER A 21 -10.74 1.28 1.65
C SER A 21 -11.21 1.04 0.22
N TYR A 22 -12.09 1.91 -0.32
CA TYR A 22 -12.69 1.75 -1.65
C TYR A 22 -12.53 2.96 -2.59
N TYR A 23 -12.10 4.13 -2.10
CA TYR A 23 -11.71 5.25 -2.97
C TYR A 23 -10.19 5.43 -3.04
N HIS A 24 -9.65 5.43 -4.25
CA HIS A 24 -8.31 5.94 -4.51
C HIS A 24 -8.32 7.48 -4.59
N PRO A 25 -7.21 8.14 -4.23
CA PRO A 25 -6.97 9.53 -4.56
C PRO A 25 -7.09 9.81 -6.07
N VAL A 26 -7.66 10.96 -6.44
CA VAL A 26 -7.91 11.33 -7.84
C VAL A 26 -6.60 11.49 -8.63
N ASP A 27 -5.55 11.99 -7.99
CA ASP A 27 -4.21 12.11 -8.57
C ASP A 27 -3.60 10.74 -8.91
N PHE A 28 -3.81 9.72 -8.08
CA PHE A 28 -3.45 8.33 -8.38
C PHE A 28 -4.19 7.81 -9.61
N ILE A 29 -5.50 8.02 -9.70
CA ILE A 29 -6.29 7.59 -10.86
C ILE A 29 -5.81 8.25 -12.15
N LYS A 30 -5.54 9.56 -12.12
CA LYS A 30 -5.02 10.31 -13.26
C LYS A 30 -3.62 9.84 -13.67
N ALA A 31 -2.72 9.62 -12.70
CA ALA A 31 -1.38 9.13 -12.96
C ALA A 31 -1.39 7.70 -13.56
N MET A 32 -2.23 6.82 -13.04
CA MET A 32 -2.41 5.46 -13.58
C MET A 32 -3.03 5.47 -14.97
N ALA A 33 -4.02 6.33 -15.24
CA ALA A 33 -4.60 6.49 -16.56
C ALA A 33 -3.56 7.00 -17.58
N ALA A 34 -2.74 7.99 -17.20
CA ALA A 34 -1.64 8.44 -18.04
C ALA A 34 -0.63 7.33 -18.31
N ALA A 35 -0.27 6.54 -17.29
CA ALA A 35 0.62 5.38 -17.46
C ALA A 35 0.03 4.33 -18.43
N TYR A 36 -1.28 4.05 -18.34
CA TYR A 36 -1.98 3.15 -19.25
C TYR A 36 -1.89 3.59 -20.72
N GLU A 37 -2.11 4.88 -20.99
CA GLU A 37 -2.09 5.41 -22.36
C GLU A 37 -0.70 5.27 -23.01
N HIS A 38 0.36 5.53 -22.24
CA HIS A 38 1.73 5.50 -22.73
C HIS A 38 2.36 4.11 -22.75
N GLU A 39 1.86 3.15 -21.95
CA GLU A 39 2.42 1.81 -21.83
C GLU A 39 2.40 1.05 -23.17
N GLN A 40 3.54 0.43 -23.49
CA GLN A 40 3.77 -0.29 -24.74
C GLN A 40 3.82 -1.80 -24.52
N SER A 41 4.23 -2.26 -23.33
CA SER A 41 4.20 -3.68 -22.96
C SER A 41 2.74 -4.14 -22.83
N PRO A 42 2.26 -5.10 -23.64
CA PRO A 42 0.88 -5.58 -23.52
C PRO A 42 0.58 -6.17 -22.14
N ALA A 43 1.56 -6.83 -21.51
CA ALA A 43 1.40 -7.40 -20.18
C ALA A 43 1.23 -6.32 -19.11
N ALA A 44 2.11 -5.30 -19.08
CA ALA A 44 1.99 -4.19 -18.15
C ALA A 44 0.74 -3.34 -18.41
N LYS A 45 0.38 -3.09 -19.68
CA LYS A 45 -0.82 -2.33 -20.03
C LYS A 45 -2.09 -3.02 -19.52
N ASN A 46 -2.17 -4.35 -19.67
CA ASN A 46 -3.26 -5.14 -19.11
C ASN A 46 -3.28 -5.12 -17.58
N ALA A 47 -2.12 -5.11 -16.92
CA ALA A 47 -2.04 -5.02 -15.46
C ALA A 47 -2.54 -3.66 -14.95
N ILE A 48 -2.10 -2.55 -15.57
CA ILE A 48 -2.56 -1.19 -15.23
C ILE A 48 -4.08 -1.08 -15.43
N ALA A 49 -4.61 -1.62 -16.53
CA ALA A 49 -6.05 -1.60 -16.78
C ALA A 49 -6.85 -2.40 -15.75
N GLN A 50 -6.37 -3.57 -15.33
CA GLN A 50 -7.02 -4.33 -14.26
C GLN A 50 -7.06 -3.53 -12.95
N ILE A 51 -6.00 -2.80 -12.62
CA ILE A 51 -5.98 -1.93 -11.44
C ILE A 51 -7.01 -0.81 -11.57
N LEU A 52 -7.10 -0.14 -12.73
CA LEU A 52 -8.07 0.93 -12.99
C LEU A 52 -9.52 0.44 -12.95
N ILE A 53 -9.80 -0.72 -13.55
CA ILE A 53 -11.13 -1.37 -13.52
C ILE A 53 -11.49 -1.74 -12.09
N ASN A 54 -10.58 -2.38 -11.35
CA ASN A 54 -10.79 -2.74 -9.95
C ASN A 54 -11.01 -1.50 -9.08
N ALA A 55 -10.23 -0.43 -9.28
CA ALA A 55 -10.39 0.83 -8.55
C ALA A 55 -11.79 1.42 -8.76
N ARG A 56 -12.30 1.39 -10.00
CA ARG A 56 -13.65 1.85 -10.31
C ARG A 56 -14.72 0.97 -9.68
N MET A 57 -14.58 -0.34 -9.80
CA MET A 57 -15.51 -1.31 -9.20
C MET A 57 -15.56 -1.20 -7.67
N ALA A 58 -14.42 -0.93 -7.03
CA ALA A 58 -14.35 -0.67 -5.60
C ALA A 58 -15.15 0.58 -5.23
N ALA A 59 -14.94 1.68 -5.96
CA ALA A 59 -15.66 2.94 -5.76
C ALA A 59 -17.19 2.81 -5.95
N GLU A 60 -17.63 2.08 -6.99
CA GLU A 60 -19.04 1.84 -7.28
C GLU A 60 -19.70 0.83 -6.31
N GLY A 61 -18.96 -0.21 -5.92
CA GLY A 61 -19.49 -1.32 -5.14
C GLY A 61 -19.26 -1.23 -3.62
N HIS A 62 -18.56 -0.18 -3.16
CA HIS A 62 -18.11 -0.01 -1.77
C HIS A 62 -17.44 -1.28 -1.22
N ARG A 63 -16.51 -1.83 -2.02
CA ARG A 63 -15.71 -3.00 -1.66
C ARG A 63 -14.24 -2.62 -1.57
N PRO A 64 -13.46 -3.23 -0.65
CA PRO A 64 -12.07 -2.87 -0.52
C PRO A 64 -11.28 -3.10 -1.81
N ILE A 65 -10.48 -2.11 -2.20
CA ILE A 65 -9.62 -2.13 -3.39
C ILE A 65 -8.69 -3.36 -3.41
N CYS A 66 -8.29 -3.83 -2.24
CA CYS A 66 -7.35 -4.94 -2.09
C CYS A 66 -7.79 -5.84 -0.92
N GLN A 67 -7.58 -7.14 -1.08
CA GLN A 67 -7.83 -8.13 -0.03
C GLN A 67 -7.01 -7.88 1.24
N ASP A 68 -5.83 -7.28 1.08
CA ASP A 68 -5.06 -6.76 2.20
C ASP A 68 -5.49 -5.34 2.52
N THR A 69 -6.44 -5.20 3.44
CA THR A 69 -6.91 -3.90 3.92
C THR A 69 -5.87 -3.13 4.72
N GLY A 70 -4.71 -3.75 5.02
CA GLY A 70 -3.50 -3.06 5.47
C GLY A 70 -3.41 -2.84 6.99
N ILE A 71 -2.24 -2.35 7.39
CA ILE A 71 -1.93 -1.90 8.74
C ILE A 71 -2.37 -0.44 8.85
N ALA A 72 -3.08 -0.10 9.92
CA ALA A 72 -3.45 1.27 10.21
C ALA A 72 -2.24 2.06 10.71
N VAL A 73 -1.85 3.10 9.97
CA VAL A 73 -0.77 4.04 10.34
C VAL A 73 -1.36 5.44 10.38
N VAL A 74 -1.13 6.18 11.46
CA VAL A 74 -1.67 7.53 11.66
C VAL A 74 -0.57 8.47 12.12
N TYR A 75 -0.49 9.63 11.47
CA TYR A 75 0.34 10.77 11.84
C TYR A 75 -0.58 11.88 12.33
N LEU A 76 -0.32 12.35 13.54
CA LEU A 76 -1.08 13.39 14.21
C LEU A 76 -0.17 14.59 14.48
N LYS A 77 -0.64 15.78 14.12
CA LYS A 77 -0.12 17.02 14.70
C LYS A 77 -1.21 17.63 15.56
N VAL A 78 -0.94 17.76 16.85
CA VAL A 78 -1.89 18.26 17.84
C VAL A 78 -1.49 19.67 18.22
N GLY A 79 -2.36 20.63 17.92
CA GLY A 79 -2.20 22.02 18.33
C GLY A 79 -2.09 22.15 19.84
N MET A 80 -1.10 22.91 20.34
CA MET A 80 -0.87 23.14 21.76
C MET A 80 -2.07 23.78 22.49
N ASN A 81 -3.00 24.40 21.76
CA ASN A 81 -4.22 25.00 22.30
C ASN A 81 -5.47 24.10 22.16
N VAL A 82 -5.30 22.83 21.79
CA VAL A 82 -6.37 21.82 21.77
C VAL A 82 -6.64 21.31 23.19
N ARG A 83 -7.92 21.18 23.54
CA ARG A 83 -8.39 20.39 24.69
C ARG A 83 -9.13 19.16 24.19
N TRP A 84 -9.01 18.08 24.93
CA TRP A 84 -9.73 16.84 24.66
C TRP A 84 -10.87 16.69 25.67
N ASP A 85 -12.09 16.57 25.16
CA ASP A 85 -13.24 16.08 25.93
C ASP A 85 -13.32 14.56 25.72
N ALA A 86 -12.45 13.85 26.44
CA ALA A 86 -12.17 12.43 26.26
C ALA A 86 -11.74 11.75 27.57
N THR A 87 -12.01 10.46 27.66
CA THR A 87 -11.53 9.57 28.73
C THR A 87 -10.41 8.65 28.26
N LEU A 88 -10.37 8.35 26.95
CA LEU A 88 -9.33 7.56 26.30
C LEU A 88 -8.09 8.40 25.98
N SER A 89 -6.93 7.75 25.92
CA SER A 89 -5.75 8.39 25.33
C SER A 89 -5.95 8.63 23.83
N VAL A 90 -5.23 9.58 23.23
CA VAL A 90 -5.31 9.85 21.78
C VAL A 90 -5.02 8.59 20.96
N THR A 91 -4.02 7.81 21.36
CA THR A 91 -3.66 6.53 20.71
C THR A 91 -4.78 5.49 20.82
N ASP A 92 -5.45 5.40 21.97
CA ASP A 92 -6.59 4.49 22.16
C ASP A 92 -7.79 4.92 21.34
N MET A 93 -8.05 6.23 21.23
CA MET A 93 -9.11 6.74 20.35
C MET A 93 -8.82 6.43 18.87
N VAL A 94 -7.57 6.56 18.41
CA VAL A 94 -7.20 6.11 17.06
C VAL A 94 -7.46 4.62 16.88
N SER A 95 -7.01 3.80 17.84
CA SER A 95 -7.16 2.34 17.76
C SER A 95 -8.63 1.91 17.81
N GLU A 96 -9.46 2.63 18.56
CA GLU A 96 -10.92 2.44 18.59
C GLU A 96 -11.57 2.82 17.26
N GLY A 97 -11.15 3.93 16.62
CA GLY A 97 -11.61 4.29 15.28
C GLY A 97 -11.25 3.23 14.23
N VAL A 98 -10.02 2.69 14.30
CA VAL A 98 -9.59 1.56 13.47
C VAL A 98 -10.44 0.33 13.74
N ARG A 99 -10.65 -0.03 15.01
CA ARG A 99 -11.49 -1.17 15.39
C ARG A 99 -12.89 -1.04 14.78
N ARG A 100 -13.51 0.14 14.89
CA ARG A 100 -14.84 0.42 14.31
C ARG A 100 -14.84 0.36 12.78
N ALA A 101 -13.83 0.90 12.11
CA ALA A 101 -13.71 0.80 10.65
C ALA A 101 -13.62 -0.67 10.21
N TYR A 102 -12.74 -1.46 10.82
CA TYR A 102 -12.49 -2.83 10.36
C TYR A 102 -13.60 -3.81 10.74
N THR A 103 -14.35 -3.53 11.80
CA THR A 103 -15.51 -4.34 12.23
C THR A 103 -16.85 -3.81 11.74
N ASN A 104 -16.85 -2.84 10.82
CA ASN A 104 -18.06 -2.32 10.19
C ASN A 104 -18.84 -3.46 9.50
N LYS A 105 -20.13 -3.59 9.82
CA LYS A 105 -20.99 -4.68 9.30
C LYS A 105 -21.38 -4.52 7.84
N GLU A 106 -21.44 -3.28 7.35
CA GLU A 106 -21.85 -2.95 5.98
C GLU A 106 -20.68 -3.13 5.00
N ASN A 107 -19.46 -2.80 5.45
CA ASN A 107 -18.23 -3.01 4.69
C ASN A 107 -17.11 -3.54 5.63
N PRO A 108 -17.12 -4.84 5.95
CA PRO A 108 -16.10 -5.43 6.80
C PRO A 108 -14.74 -5.41 6.10
N LEU A 109 -13.70 -5.05 6.84
CA LEU A 109 -12.32 -5.07 6.37
C LEU A 109 -11.56 -6.23 7.03
N ARG A 110 -10.43 -6.61 6.45
CA ARG A 110 -9.66 -7.75 6.91
C ARG A 110 -8.77 -7.40 8.11
N GLY A 111 -9.07 -7.97 9.28
CA GLY A 111 -8.19 -7.96 10.44
C GLY A 111 -6.87 -8.70 10.17
N SER A 112 -5.78 -7.98 9.99
CA SER A 112 -4.48 -8.50 9.56
C SER A 112 -3.39 -8.39 10.64
N ILE A 113 -3.68 -7.73 11.76
CA ILE A 113 -2.75 -7.62 12.90
C ILE A 113 -2.72 -8.89 13.73
N VAL A 114 -1.52 -9.26 14.18
CA VAL A 114 -1.26 -10.36 15.10
C VAL A 114 -0.66 -9.83 16.39
N ALA A 115 -1.20 -10.25 17.52
CA ALA A 115 -0.61 -10.05 18.84
C ALA A 115 0.51 -11.08 19.06
N ASP A 116 1.52 -10.70 19.86
CA ASP A 116 2.70 -11.53 20.16
C ASP A 116 3.48 -11.94 18.89
N PRO A 117 4.08 -10.97 18.17
CA PRO A 117 4.65 -11.18 16.83
C PRO A 117 5.82 -12.16 16.79
N ASP A 118 6.56 -12.32 17.89
CA ASP A 118 7.69 -13.27 18.03
C ASP A 118 7.27 -14.56 18.78
N GLY A 119 5.99 -14.69 19.14
CA GLY A 119 5.46 -15.83 19.87
C GLY A 119 4.26 -16.47 19.17
N ALA A 120 3.10 -16.45 19.84
CA ALA A 120 1.91 -17.16 19.40
C ALA A 120 1.24 -16.56 18.15
N ARG A 121 1.52 -15.30 17.80
CA ARG A 121 1.02 -14.62 16.60
C ARG A 121 -0.50 -14.71 16.43
N LYS A 122 -1.25 -14.54 17.52
CA LYS A 122 -2.71 -14.64 17.52
C LYS A 122 -3.32 -13.41 16.83
N ASN A 123 -4.14 -13.63 15.80
CA ASN A 123 -4.82 -12.54 15.10
C ASN A 123 -5.75 -11.75 16.05
N THR A 124 -5.72 -10.42 15.98
CA THR A 124 -6.52 -9.51 16.84
C THR A 124 -7.97 -9.41 16.39
N ARG A 125 -8.26 -9.82 15.14
CA ARG A 125 -9.58 -9.88 14.48
C ARG A 125 -10.22 -8.53 14.17
N ASP A 126 -9.65 -7.44 14.65
CA ASP A 126 -10.19 -6.09 14.47
C ASP A 126 -9.14 -5.09 13.91
N ASN A 127 -7.96 -5.60 13.56
CA ASN A 127 -6.83 -4.84 13.00
C ASN A 127 -6.24 -3.78 13.93
N SER A 128 -6.60 -3.78 15.21
CA SER A 128 -5.96 -2.97 16.24
C SER A 128 -4.75 -3.70 16.86
N PRO A 129 -3.80 -2.99 17.50
CA PRO A 129 -3.70 -1.53 17.59
C PRO A 129 -3.15 -0.88 16.30
N ALA A 130 -3.39 0.42 16.14
CA ALA A 130 -2.79 1.22 15.08
C ALA A 130 -1.34 1.61 15.42
N VAL A 131 -0.53 1.90 14.41
CA VAL A 131 0.77 2.57 14.58
C VAL A 131 0.54 4.08 14.55
N VAL A 132 0.82 4.77 15.66
CA VAL A 132 0.53 6.20 15.81
C VAL A 132 1.82 6.99 16.00
N HIS A 133 2.05 7.95 15.12
CA HIS A 133 3.06 9.00 15.24
C HIS A 133 2.36 10.30 15.63
N MET A 134 2.84 10.97 16.68
CA MET A 134 2.19 12.17 17.19
C MET A 134 3.22 13.24 17.55
N GLU A 135 2.96 14.46 17.13
CA GLU A 135 3.74 15.67 17.44
C GLU A 135 2.83 16.77 18.00
N LEU A 136 3.34 17.56 18.95
CA LEU A 136 2.69 18.78 19.41
C LEU A 136 3.18 19.97 18.58
N VAL A 137 2.26 20.77 18.05
CA VAL A 137 2.58 21.91 17.19
C VAL A 137 1.87 23.20 17.66
N PRO A 138 2.35 24.41 17.32
CA PRO A 138 1.59 25.62 17.55
C PRO A 138 0.22 25.58 16.85
N GLY A 139 -0.79 26.20 17.45
CA GLY A 139 -2.15 26.27 16.89
C GLY A 139 -3.20 25.59 17.78
N ASP A 140 -4.42 25.50 17.28
CA ASP A 140 -5.61 25.01 17.99
C ASP A 140 -6.39 23.95 17.19
N LYS A 141 -5.76 23.31 16.22
CA LYS A 141 -6.35 22.23 15.42
C LYS A 141 -5.63 20.91 15.62
N VAL A 142 -6.27 19.82 15.21
CA VAL A 142 -5.63 18.51 15.06
C VAL A 142 -5.54 18.20 13.56
N GLU A 143 -4.33 18.14 13.01
CA GLU A 143 -4.10 17.61 11.67
C GLU A 143 -3.92 16.10 11.76
N VAL A 144 -4.63 15.36 10.90
CA VAL A 144 -4.59 13.90 10.82
C VAL A 144 -4.20 13.51 9.41
N LYS A 145 -3.09 12.78 9.27
CA LYS A 145 -2.77 12.00 8.07
C LYS A 145 -2.83 10.53 8.42
N LEU A 146 -3.51 9.74 7.61
CA LEU A 146 -3.59 8.30 7.85
C LEU A 146 -3.43 7.49 6.58
N ALA A 147 -3.05 6.23 6.76
CA ALA A 147 -2.83 5.29 5.68
C ALA A 147 -3.19 3.87 6.08
N ALA A 148 -3.76 3.14 5.12
CA ALA A 148 -4.00 1.71 5.22
C ALA A 148 -2.90 0.96 4.47
N LYS A 149 -1.81 0.63 5.15
CA LYS A 149 -0.57 0.20 4.51
C LYS A 149 -0.50 -1.32 4.32
N GLY A 150 -0.51 -1.78 3.06
CA GLY A 150 -0.47 -3.21 2.74
C GLY A 150 0.83 -3.87 3.19
N GLY A 151 0.73 -5.02 3.87
CA GLY A 151 1.86 -5.75 4.44
C GLY A 151 2.88 -6.21 3.39
N GLY A 152 2.41 -6.52 2.17
CA GLY A 152 3.28 -6.83 1.02
C GLY A 152 4.25 -5.69 0.72
N SER A 153 3.73 -4.47 0.49
CA SER A 153 4.58 -3.29 0.28
C SER A 153 5.41 -2.91 1.51
N GLU A 154 4.85 -3.09 2.71
CA GLU A 154 5.53 -2.77 3.96
C GLU A 154 6.80 -3.60 4.15
N SER A 155 6.71 -4.91 3.85
CA SER A 155 7.81 -5.87 3.95
C SER A 155 8.97 -5.61 2.98
N LYS A 156 8.77 -4.75 1.97
CA LYS A 156 9.81 -4.37 1.00
C LYS A 156 10.53 -3.07 1.37
N THR A 157 10.25 -2.51 2.54
CA THR A 157 11.02 -1.40 3.10
C THR A 157 12.51 -1.78 3.21
N LYS A 158 13.41 -0.88 2.82
CA LYS A 158 14.86 -1.06 2.95
C LYS A 158 15.45 0.12 3.70
N PHE A 159 16.55 -0.15 4.40
CA PHE A 159 17.26 0.85 5.15
C PHE A 159 18.75 0.58 5.16
N ALA A 160 19.53 1.65 5.16
CA ALA A 160 20.96 1.62 5.36
C ALA A 160 21.42 2.89 6.08
N VAL A 161 22.56 2.81 6.75
CA VAL A 161 23.33 3.99 7.12
C VAL A 161 24.49 4.09 6.15
N LEU A 162 24.39 5.01 5.19
CA LEU A 162 25.42 5.24 4.19
C LEU A 162 26.52 6.13 4.76
N ASN A 163 27.71 6.08 4.15
CA ASN A 163 28.73 7.09 4.42
C ASN A 163 28.26 8.45 3.87
N PRO A 164 28.74 9.58 4.43
CA PRO A 164 28.38 10.92 3.95
C PRO A 164 28.66 11.15 2.46
N SER A 165 29.68 10.49 1.89
CA SER A 165 30.06 10.57 0.48
C SER A 165 29.25 9.65 -0.45
N ASP A 166 28.56 8.65 0.09
CA ASP A 166 27.91 7.62 -0.74
C ASP A 166 26.67 8.19 -1.46
N SER A 167 26.43 7.65 -2.66
CA SER A 167 25.30 8.02 -3.51
C SER A 167 24.01 7.34 -3.03
N VAL A 168 23.02 8.16 -2.65
CA VAL A 168 21.67 7.67 -2.35
C VAL A 168 21.05 7.02 -3.58
N VAL A 169 21.32 7.59 -4.77
CA VAL A 169 20.76 7.11 -6.04
C VAL A 169 21.23 5.70 -6.34
N ASP A 170 22.53 5.47 -6.24
CA ASP A 170 23.12 4.16 -6.58
C ASP A 170 22.60 3.09 -5.62
N TRP A 171 22.56 3.40 -4.31
CA TRP A 171 21.99 2.49 -3.32
C TRP A 171 20.51 2.17 -3.62
N VAL A 172 19.68 3.17 -3.94
CA VAL A 172 18.26 2.93 -4.29
C VAL A 172 18.14 2.05 -5.53
N LEU A 173 18.94 2.29 -6.57
CA LEU A 173 18.92 1.50 -7.80
C LEU A 173 19.38 0.05 -7.59
N GLU A 174 20.24 -0.21 -6.61
CA GLU A 174 20.57 -1.57 -6.19
C GLU A 174 19.40 -2.24 -5.46
N GLN A 175 18.65 -1.48 -4.65
CA GLN A 175 17.58 -2.04 -3.83
C GLN A 175 16.31 -2.35 -4.62
N VAL A 176 15.90 -1.47 -5.54
CA VAL A 176 14.60 -1.59 -6.23
C VAL A 176 14.42 -2.91 -6.99
N PRO A 177 15.40 -3.41 -7.77
CA PRO A 177 15.31 -4.72 -8.42
C PRO A 177 15.06 -5.89 -7.44
N THR A 178 15.59 -5.81 -6.21
CA THR A 178 15.41 -6.86 -5.19
C THR A 178 13.96 -6.95 -4.68
N MET A 179 13.15 -5.91 -4.93
CA MET A 179 11.74 -5.89 -4.56
C MET A 179 10.85 -6.56 -5.62
N GLY A 180 11.30 -6.60 -6.88
CA GLY A 180 10.54 -7.15 -8.00
C GLY A 180 9.11 -6.59 -8.11
N GLY A 181 8.18 -7.47 -8.50
CA GLY A 181 6.74 -7.18 -8.54
C GLY A 181 6.01 -7.35 -7.21
N ASP A 182 6.67 -7.83 -6.15
CA ASP A 182 6.04 -8.30 -4.90
C ASP A 182 5.36 -7.20 -4.08
N TRP A 183 5.60 -5.94 -4.40
CA TRP A 183 4.95 -4.78 -3.78
C TRP A 183 3.84 -4.18 -4.66
N CYS A 184 3.45 -4.87 -5.74
CA CYS A 184 2.36 -4.50 -6.65
C CYS A 184 2.52 -3.10 -7.31
N PRO A 185 3.60 -2.83 -8.07
CA PRO A 185 3.70 -1.63 -8.90
C PRO A 185 2.62 -1.61 -10.03
N PRO A 186 2.27 -0.44 -10.61
CA PRO A 186 2.86 0.87 -10.35
C PRO A 186 2.36 1.50 -9.06
N GLY A 187 3.25 2.25 -8.41
CA GLY A 187 2.96 2.94 -7.17
C GLY A 187 3.95 4.07 -6.90
N MET A 188 4.17 4.45 -5.65
CA MET A 188 5.15 5.49 -5.29
C MET A 188 6.32 4.91 -4.52
N LEU A 189 7.47 5.58 -4.55
CA LEU A 189 8.59 5.28 -3.67
C LEU A 189 8.83 6.46 -2.73
N GLY A 190 8.68 6.25 -1.43
CA GLY A 190 9.07 7.21 -0.40
C GLY A 190 10.52 7.02 -0.02
N VAL A 191 11.26 8.11 0.10
CA VAL A 191 12.68 8.14 0.43
C VAL A 191 12.86 9.10 1.61
N GLY A 192 13.38 8.58 2.71
CA GLY A 192 13.70 9.36 3.91
C GLY A 192 15.20 9.44 4.08
N ILE A 193 15.75 10.64 4.26
CA ILE A 193 17.20 10.87 4.33
C ILE A 193 17.55 11.69 5.57
N GLY A 194 18.55 11.25 6.31
CA GLY A 194 19.08 11.99 7.45
C GLY A 194 18.31 11.77 8.74
N GLY A 195 18.46 12.69 9.71
CA GLY A 195 18.12 12.44 11.11
C GLY A 195 18.90 11.26 11.67
N THR A 196 18.20 10.40 12.41
CA THR A 196 18.62 9.11 12.96
C THR A 196 17.95 7.96 12.18
N PRO A 197 18.36 6.69 12.37
CA PRO A 197 17.77 5.55 11.67
C PRO A 197 16.23 5.51 11.67
N GLU A 198 15.63 5.71 12.83
CA GLU A 198 14.18 5.76 13.02
C GLU A 198 13.54 6.97 12.34
N LYS A 199 14.18 8.14 12.37
CA LYS A 199 13.65 9.34 11.71
C LYS A 199 13.63 9.17 10.20
N ALA A 200 14.67 8.60 9.58
CA ALA A 200 14.67 8.30 8.15
C ALA A 200 13.51 7.37 7.75
N MET A 201 13.24 6.33 8.53
CA MET A 201 12.11 5.43 8.29
C MET A 201 10.76 6.15 8.38
N VAL A 202 10.56 6.97 9.41
CA VAL A 202 9.34 7.74 9.60
C VAL A 202 9.13 8.73 8.45
N LEU A 203 10.19 9.42 8.01
CA LEU A 203 10.15 10.35 6.87
C LEU A 203 9.82 9.64 5.55
N ALA A 204 10.47 8.50 5.27
CA ALA A 204 10.17 7.72 4.07
C ALA A 204 8.69 7.31 4.02
N LYS A 205 8.16 6.87 5.16
CA LYS A 205 6.76 6.46 5.30
C LYS A 205 5.78 7.63 5.22
N GLU A 206 6.09 8.76 5.84
CA GLU A 206 5.24 9.94 5.80
C GLU A 206 5.19 10.55 4.40
N SER A 207 6.32 10.53 3.68
CA SER A 207 6.47 11.14 2.36
C SER A 207 5.49 10.59 1.31
N ILE A 208 5.10 9.31 1.41
CA ILE A 208 4.18 8.65 0.47
C ILE A 208 2.70 8.96 0.74
N LEU A 209 2.40 9.78 1.74
CA LEU A 209 1.05 10.27 2.04
C LEU A 209 0.76 11.62 1.36
N ASP A 210 1.73 12.14 0.61
CA ASP A 210 1.61 13.37 -0.17
C ASP A 210 1.09 13.10 -1.58
N HIS A 211 0.46 14.11 -2.19
CA HIS A 211 -0.19 14.05 -3.50
C HIS A 211 0.76 13.64 -4.63
N LEU A 212 0.29 12.86 -5.59
CA LEU A 212 1.08 12.53 -6.78
C LEU A 212 1.29 13.80 -7.64
N SER A 213 2.51 14.32 -7.64
CA SER A 213 2.89 15.62 -8.20
C SER A 213 4.11 15.56 -9.12
N MET A 214 4.54 14.36 -9.54
CA MET A 214 5.68 14.19 -10.46
C MET A 214 5.52 14.98 -11.76
N HIS A 215 4.32 15.04 -12.33
CA HIS A 215 4.03 15.78 -13.57
C HIS A 215 4.20 17.31 -13.38
N GLU A 216 3.70 17.86 -12.27
CA GLU A 216 3.89 19.26 -11.91
C GLU A 216 5.35 19.58 -11.66
N LEU A 217 6.07 18.69 -10.96
CA LEU A 217 7.49 18.84 -10.68
C LEU A 217 8.31 18.89 -11.97
N LYS A 218 8.03 18.00 -12.94
CA LYS A 218 8.68 18.01 -14.26
C LYS A 218 8.42 19.31 -15.02
N ALA A 219 7.19 19.83 -14.96
CA ALA A 219 6.82 21.06 -15.67
C ALA A 219 7.47 22.32 -15.07
N ARG A 220 7.52 22.43 -13.74
CA ARG A 220 8.05 23.61 -13.06
C ARG A 220 9.56 23.57 -12.79
N GLY A 221 10.17 22.39 -12.83
CA GLY A 221 11.56 22.14 -12.44
C GLY A 221 11.77 22.02 -10.93
N PRO A 222 12.89 21.40 -10.49
CA PRO A 222 13.23 21.25 -9.08
C PRO A 222 13.76 22.55 -8.49
N LYS A 223 13.46 22.79 -7.20
CA LYS A 223 13.90 23.97 -6.44
C LYS A 223 14.97 23.67 -5.39
N ASN A 224 15.18 22.40 -5.07
CA ASN A 224 16.14 21.94 -4.06
C ASN A 224 16.63 20.53 -4.39
N ARG A 225 17.63 20.06 -3.64
CA ARG A 225 18.24 18.75 -3.88
C ARG A 225 17.25 17.58 -3.72
N ALA A 226 16.30 17.67 -2.79
CA ALA A 226 15.29 16.64 -2.61
C ALA A 226 14.42 16.50 -3.87
N GLU A 227 14.00 17.61 -4.49
CA GLU A 227 13.23 17.62 -5.74
C GLU A 227 14.05 17.14 -6.94
N GLU A 228 15.33 17.51 -7.04
CA GLU A 228 16.23 16.94 -8.04
C GLU A 228 16.33 15.42 -7.90
N LEU A 229 16.47 14.93 -6.66
CA LEU A 229 16.57 13.51 -6.38
C LEU A 229 15.27 12.76 -6.73
N ARG A 230 14.10 13.37 -6.52
CA ARG A 230 12.81 12.81 -6.95
C ARG A 230 12.81 12.55 -8.46
N LEU A 231 13.21 13.55 -9.27
CA LEU A 231 13.26 13.44 -10.72
C LEU A 231 14.27 12.38 -11.16
N GLU A 232 15.48 12.45 -10.61
CA GLU A 232 16.58 11.54 -10.94
C GLU A 232 16.22 10.07 -10.66
N LEU A 233 15.67 9.79 -9.47
CA LEU A 233 15.22 8.45 -9.11
C LEU A 233 14.04 7.99 -9.96
N PHE A 234 13.05 8.87 -10.22
CA PHE A 234 11.88 8.53 -11.02
C PHE A 234 12.27 8.07 -12.42
N GLU A 235 13.17 8.81 -13.08
CA GLU A 235 13.65 8.47 -14.42
C GLU A 235 14.50 7.19 -14.41
N LYS A 236 15.50 7.10 -13.54
CA LYS A 236 16.41 5.96 -13.51
C LYS A 236 15.70 4.66 -13.12
N ILE A 237 14.76 4.69 -12.18
CA ILE A 237 14.02 3.50 -11.75
C ILE A 237 13.07 3.01 -12.85
N ASN A 238 12.33 3.91 -13.51
CA ASN A 238 11.46 3.50 -14.61
C ASN A 238 12.27 2.98 -15.82
N ALA A 239 13.48 3.49 -16.05
CA ALA A 239 14.39 3.00 -17.07
C ALA A 239 14.92 1.57 -16.79
N LEU A 240 14.81 1.03 -15.57
CA LEU A 240 15.13 -0.38 -15.28
C LEU A 240 14.16 -1.36 -15.96
N GLY A 241 13.00 -0.89 -16.42
CA GLY A 241 12.06 -1.71 -17.18
C GLY A 241 11.33 -2.78 -16.36
N ILE A 242 11.30 -2.68 -15.03
CA ILE A 242 10.57 -3.63 -14.14
C ILE A 242 9.08 -3.65 -14.49
N GLY A 243 8.47 -2.48 -14.67
CA GLY A 243 7.11 -2.30 -15.16
C GLY A 243 6.02 -2.69 -14.16
N ALA A 244 4.77 -2.53 -14.60
CA ALA A 244 3.59 -2.85 -13.78
C ALA A 244 3.59 -4.33 -13.37
N GLN A 245 3.36 -4.60 -12.09
CA GLN A 245 3.38 -5.92 -11.46
C GLN A 245 4.71 -6.70 -11.65
N GLY A 246 5.79 -6.05 -12.08
CA GLY A 246 7.05 -6.73 -12.43
C GLY A 246 7.00 -7.51 -13.74
N LEU A 247 6.03 -7.22 -14.62
CA LEU A 247 5.82 -7.91 -15.90
C LEU A 247 6.62 -7.32 -17.08
N GLY A 248 7.51 -6.37 -16.81
CA GLY A 248 8.20 -5.60 -17.82
C GLY A 248 7.34 -4.48 -18.41
N GLY A 249 7.89 -3.30 -18.59
CA GLY A 249 7.15 -2.15 -19.14
C GLY A 249 7.78 -0.81 -18.78
N LEU A 250 7.09 0.26 -19.13
CA LEU A 250 7.59 1.63 -18.96
C LEU A 250 7.39 2.16 -17.53
N THR A 251 6.34 1.72 -16.85
CA THR A 251 5.94 2.33 -15.57
C THR A 251 6.09 1.36 -14.40
N THR A 252 7.12 1.58 -13.58
CA THR A 252 7.30 0.96 -12.27
C THR A 252 6.82 1.90 -11.16
N LEU A 253 7.13 3.20 -11.28
CA LEU A 253 6.76 4.25 -10.35
C LEU A 253 5.89 5.31 -11.02
N LEU A 254 4.89 5.79 -10.29
CA LEU A 254 4.05 6.94 -10.61
C LEU A 254 4.60 8.23 -10.00
N ASP A 255 5.28 8.14 -8.86
CA ASP A 255 5.97 9.27 -8.21
C ASP A 255 7.11 8.75 -7.31
N VAL A 256 8.05 9.62 -6.99
CA VAL A 256 9.06 9.43 -5.95
C VAL A 256 8.91 10.58 -4.97
N LYS A 257 8.87 10.31 -3.68
CA LYS A 257 8.76 11.32 -2.62
C LYS A 257 10.04 11.30 -1.79
N VAL A 258 10.61 12.47 -1.54
CA VAL A 258 11.84 12.61 -0.77
C VAL A 258 11.57 13.59 0.36
N LEU A 259 11.75 13.15 1.60
CA LEU A 259 11.82 14.01 2.78
C LEU A 259 13.20 13.84 3.41
N ASP A 260 13.82 14.96 3.77
CA ASP A 260 15.10 14.98 4.46
C ASP A 260 15.02 15.67 5.83
N TYR A 261 16.04 15.42 6.65
CA TYR A 261 16.19 16.04 7.96
C TYR A 261 17.68 16.20 8.30
N PRO A 262 18.06 17.26 9.04
CA PRO A 262 19.45 17.42 9.51
C PRO A 262 19.98 16.14 10.19
N THR A 263 21.21 15.76 9.88
CA THR A 263 21.82 14.52 10.38
C THR A 263 23.21 14.76 10.95
N HIS A 264 23.71 13.81 11.74
CA HIS A 264 25.06 13.89 12.29
C HIS A 264 26.11 13.69 11.19
N ALA A 265 27.21 14.45 11.24
CA ALA A 265 28.18 14.57 10.15
C ALA A 265 28.84 13.25 9.68
N VAL A 266 28.83 12.20 10.52
CA VAL A 266 29.48 10.91 10.23
C VAL A 266 28.57 9.89 9.55
N MET A 267 27.27 10.18 9.40
CA MET A 267 26.27 9.21 8.97
C MET A 267 25.27 9.82 8.01
N LYS A 268 24.74 8.99 7.12
CA LYS A 268 23.62 9.32 6.26
C LYS A 268 22.60 8.19 6.31
N PRO A 269 21.69 8.17 7.32
CA PRO A 269 20.56 7.26 7.33
C PRO A 269 19.71 7.46 6.09
N VAL A 270 19.37 6.37 5.43
CA VAL A 270 18.48 6.37 4.27
C VAL A 270 17.51 5.22 4.40
N ALA A 271 16.23 5.50 4.21
CA ALA A 271 15.17 4.51 4.10
C ALA A 271 14.42 4.68 2.78
N ILE A 272 14.00 3.55 2.19
CA ILE A 272 13.00 3.55 1.12
C ILE A 272 11.79 2.71 1.51
N VAL A 273 10.62 3.26 1.24
CA VAL A 273 9.32 2.65 1.53
C VAL A 273 8.49 2.69 0.25
N PRO A 274 8.20 1.53 -0.37
CA PRO A 274 7.30 1.50 -1.52
C PRO A 274 5.84 1.65 -1.10
N ASN A 275 5.05 2.35 -1.90
CA ASN A 275 3.60 2.45 -1.80
C ASN A 275 2.91 1.80 -2.98
N CYS A 276 2.24 0.68 -2.77
CA CYS A 276 1.66 -0.14 -3.84
C CYS A 276 0.51 0.53 -4.59
N ALA A 277 0.03 -0.16 -5.64
CA ALA A 277 -1.18 0.22 -6.37
C ALA A 277 -2.44 0.35 -5.48
N ALA A 278 -2.47 -0.27 -4.29
CA ALA A 278 -3.47 0.04 -3.26
C ALA A 278 -3.06 1.30 -2.48
N THR A 279 -2.96 2.44 -3.18
CA THR A 279 -2.66 3.74 -2.58
C THR A 279 -3.87 4.24 -1.80
N ARG A 280 -3.78 4.16 -0.47
CA ARG A 280 -4.87 4.43 0.47
C ARG A 280 -4.37 5.32 1.58
N HIS A 281 -4.58 6.62 1.43
CA HIS A 281 -4.26 7.61 2.43
C HIS A 281 -5.27 8.75 2.38
N LEU A 282 -5.38 9.48 3.48
CA LEU A 282 -6.23 10.65 3.60
C LEU A 282 -5.63 11.63 4.61
N GLU A 283 -5.83 12.91 4.35
CA GLU A 283 -5.49 14.01 5.24
C GLU A 283 -6.75 14.80 5.58
N PHE A 284 -6.92 15.16 6.84
CA PHE A 284 -8.00 16.04 7.29
C PHE A 284 -7.62 16.77 8.58
N GLU A 285 -8.39 17.81 8.90
CA GLU A 285 -8.24 18.57 10.14
C GLU A 285 -9.50 18.47 11.00
N LEU A 286 -9.31 18.60 12.32
CA LEU A 286 -10.40 18.81 13.26
C LEU A 286 -10.20 20.11 14.03
N ASP A 287 -11.27 20.88 14.12
CA ASP A 287 -11.34 22.21 14.73
C ASP A 287 -12.43 22.31 15.82
N GLY A 288 -13.01 21.18 16.23
CA GLY A 288 -14.07 21.10 17.23
C GLY A 288 -15.49 21.32 16.70
N SER A 289 -15.67 21.49 15.39
CA SER A 289 -17.00 21.64 14.76
C SER A 289 -17.80 20.34 14.64
N GLY A 290 -17.17 19.18 14.87
CA GLY A 290 -17.76 17.86 14.79
C GLY A 290 -16.82 16.84 14.11
N PRO A 291 -17.32 15.66 13.72
CA PRO A 291 -16.53 14.70 12.98
C PRO A 291 -16.22 15.21 11.56
N ALA A 292 -15.06 14.81 11.04
CA ALA A 292 -14.65 15.08 9.67
C ALA A 292 -15.63 14.46 8.67
N LYS A 293 -15.83 15.13 7.53
CA LYS A 293 -16.68 14.65 6.43
C LYS A 293 -15.84 14.57 5.16
N PHE A 294 -16.02 13.49 4.42
CA PHE A 294 -15.25 13.21 3.22
C PHE A 294 -16.17 13.17 2.00
N GLU A 295 -15.83 13.95 0.98
CA GLU A 295 -16.56 13.97 -0.27
C GLU A 295 -16.04 12.86 -1.19
N ALA A 296 -16.96 12.03 -1.71
CA ALA A 296 -16.61 10.99 -2.66
C ALA A 296 -16.12 11.61 -3.97
N PRO A 297 -15.02 11.11 -4.56
CA PRO A 297 -14.55 11.59 -5.86
C PRO A 297 -15.58 11.26 -6.96
N SER A 298 -15.68 12.14 -7.96
CA SER A 298 -16.51 11.86 -9.14
C SER A 298 -16.01 10.64 -9.90
N LEU A 299 -16.92 9.73 -10.26
CA LEU A 299 -16.61 8.56 -11.09
C LEU A 299 -16.13 8.93 -12.50
N ASP A 300 -16.35 10.17 -12.95
CA ASP A 300 -15.84 10.68 -14.22
C ASP A 300 -14.31 10.79 -14.26
N HIS A 301 -13.64 10.73 -13.09
CA HIS A 301 -12.18 10.67 -13.03
C HIS A 301 -11.61 9.32 -13.50
N TRP A 302 -12.39 8.24 -13.45
CA TRP A 302 -11.93 6.93 -13.91
C TRP A 302 -12.06 6.82 -15.43
N PRO A 303 -11.01 6.35 -16.14
CA PRO A 303 -11.13 6.09 -17.55
C PRO A 303 -12.18 4.99 -17.79
N LYS A 304 -12.99 5.17 -18.85
CA LYS A 304 -13.99 4.18 -19.28
C LYS A 304 -13.29 3.07 -20.07
N LEU A 305 -12.64 2.16 -19.35
CA LEU A 305 -11.96 1.02 -19.94
C LEU A 305 -12.92 -0.18 -20.07
N SER A 306 -12.92 -0.80 -21.25
CA SER A 306 -13.53 -2.09 -21.49
C SER A 306 -12.48 -2.98 -22.13
N ILE A 307 -12.06 -4.03 -21.43
CA ILE A 307 -11.03 -4.95 -21.92
C ILE A 307 -11.56 -6.37 -21.83
N ASP A 308 -11.45 -7.10 -22.94
CA ASP A 308 -11.65 -8.55 -22.94
C ASP A 308 -10.43 -9.25 -22.34
N MET A 309 -10.51 -9.53 -21.03
CA MET A 309 -9.47 -10.24 -20.30
C MET A 309 -9.28 -11.70 -20.76
N ALA A 310 -10.22 -12.26 -21.53
CA ALA A 310 -10.11 -13.61 -22.08
C ALA A 310 -9.45 -13.65 -23.47
N ALA A 311 -9.40 -12.51 -24.19
CA ALA A 311 -8.80 -12.44 -25.51
C ALA A 311 -7.32 -12.87 -25.48
N GLY A 312 -7.01 -13.93 -26.23
CA GLY A 312 -5.65 -14.50 -26.32
C GLY A 312 -5.22 -15.36 -25.13
N ALA A 313 -6.08 -15.62 -24.16
CA ALA A 313 -5.77 -16.50 -23.03
C ALA A 313 -6.05 -17.99 -23.35
N LYS A 314 -5.16 -18.88 -22.93
CA LYS A 314 -5.38 -20.34 -22.96
C LYS A 314 -6.41 -20.70 -21.89
N ARG A 315 -7.52 -21.35 -22.28
CA ARG A 315 -8.55 -21.79 -21.33
C ARG A 315 -8.14 -23.10 -20.68
N VAL A 316 -8.16 -23.14 -19.35
CA VAL A 316 -7.74 -24.30 -18.55
C VAL A 316 -8.90 -24.76 -17.67
N ASP A 317 -9.35 -26.00 -17.90
CA ASP A 317 -10.31 -26.70 -17.03
C ASP A 317 -9.55 -27.44 -15.91
N LEU A 318 -9.63 -26.92 -14.69
CA LEU A 318 -8.94 -27.44 -13.52
C LEU A 318 -9.44 -28.83 -13.08
N ALA A 319 -10.61 -29.27 -13.56
CA ALA A 319 -11.09 -30.63 -13.30
C ALA A 319 -10.30 -31.69 -14.11
N LYS A 320 -9.69 -31.28 -15.22
CA LYS A 320 -8.94 -32.15 -16.15
C LYS A 320 -7.44 -31.84 -16.17
N LEU A 321 -6.97 -30.97 -15.28
CA LEU A 321 -5.56 -30.58 -15.23
C LEU A 321 -4.68 -31.80 -14.99
N ASP A 322 -3.61 -31.92 -15.78
CA ASP A 322 -2.57 -32.93 -15.61
C ASP A 322 -1.18 -32.36 -15.90
N LYS A 323 -0.15 -33.19 -15.71
CA LYS A 323 1.24 -32.78 -15.94
C LYS A 323 1.55 -32.49 -17.41
N ALA A 324 0.85 -33.11 -18.34
CA ALA A 324 1.09 -32.94 -19.77
C ALA A 324 0.61 -31.56 -20.23
N GLU A 325 -0.60 -31.15 -19.80
CA GLU A 325 -1.14 -29.81 -20.05
C GLU A 325 -0.21 -28.73 -19.49
N VAL A 326 0.21 -28.85 -18.22
CA VAL A 326 1.12 -27.88 -17.57
C VAL A 326 2.45 -27.76 -18.31
N ALA A 327 2.99 -28.88 -18.83
CA ALA A 327 4.25 -28.88 -19.58
C ALA A 327 4.16 -28.13 -20.93
N THR A 328 2.96 -27.80 -21.42
CA THR A 328 2.78 -26.99 -22.64
C THR A 328 2.90 -25.49 -22.39
N TRP A 329 2.87 -25.05 -21.12
CA TRP A 329 2.87 -23.64 -20.76
C TRP A 329 4.28 -23.05 -20.83
N LYS A 330 4.36 -21.78 -21.23
CA LYS A 330 5.58 -20.99 -21.30
C LYS A 330 5.44 -19.74 -20.44
N ALA A 331 6.56 -19.24 -19.92
CA ALA A 331 6.57 -17.96 -19.24
C ALA A 331 6.01 -16.86 -20.16
N GLY A 332 5.08 -16.06 -19.65
CA GLY A 332 4.34 -15.04 -20.41
C GLY A 332 3.00 -15.51 -20.99
N ASP A 333 2.69 -16.80 -20.97
CA ASP A 333 1.36 -17.29 -21.35
C ASP A 333 0.29 -16.73 -20.40
N ARG A 334 -0.83 -16.28 -20.98
CA ARG A 334 -2.05 -15.92 -20.23
C ARG A 334 -2.95 -17.14 -20.12
N LEU A 335 -3.33 -17.50 -18.90
CA LEU A 335 -4.21 -18.63 -18.61
C LEU A 335 -5.54 -18.13 -18.03
N LEU A 336 -6.65 -18.66 -18.54
CA LEU A 336 -7.99 -18.44 -17.99
C LEU A 336 -8.44 -19.73 -17.29
N LEU A 337 -8.37 -19.73 -15.96
CA LEU A 337 -8.63 -20.89 -15.14
C LEU A 337 -10.12 -21.03 -14.81
N ASN A 338 -10.67 -22.23 -14.98
CA ASN A 338 -12.03 -22.57 -14.58
C ASN A 338 -12.04 -23.85 -13.73
N GLY A 339 -12.63 -23.79 -12.53
CA GLY A 339 -12.79 -24.96 -11.66
C GLY A 339 -12.38 -24.69 -10.20
N LYS A 340 -12.00 -25.75 -9.48
CA LYS A 340 -11.68 -25.69 -8.04
C LYS A 340 -10.20 -25.41 -7.79
N ILE A 341 -9.91 -24.45 -6.91
CA ILE A 341 -8.57 -24.07 -6.47
C ILE A 341 -8.49 -24.19 -4.94
N LEU A 342 -7.38 -24.72 -4.43
CA LEU A 342 -7.11 -24.76 -2.99
C LEU A 342 -6.51 -23.43 -2.56
N THR A 343 -6.90 -22.91 -1.39
CA THR A 343 -6.32 -21.68 -0.85
C THR A 343 -5.49 -21.97 0.39
N GLY A 344 -4.36 -21.29 0.51
CA GLY A 344 -3.46 -21.46 1.65
C GLY A 344 -2.24 -20.57 1.54
N ARG A 345 -1.82 -19.97 2.65
CA ARG A 345 -0.62 -19.11 2.75
C ARG A 345 0.31 -19.62 3.86
N ASP A 346 1.04 -18.73 4.50
CA ASP A 346 2.12 -18.96 5.46
C ASP A 346 1.76 -20.01 6.52
N ALA A 347 0.70 -19.79 7.30
CA ALA A 347 0.30 -20.68 8.39
C ALA A 347 -0.17 -22.06 7.89
N ALA A 348 -0.85 -22.10 6.74
CA ALA A 348 -1.28 -23.36 6.13
C ALA A 348 -0.07 -24.16 5.64
N HIS A 349 0.90 -23.51 4.99
CA HIS A 349 2.13 -24.16 4.53
C HIS A 349 2.98 -24.64 5.69
N LYS A 350 3.14 -23.85 6.76
CA LYS A 350 3.86 -24.30 7.97
C LYS A 350 3.26 -25.57 8.54
N ARG A 351 1.93 -25.65 8.66
CA ARG A 351 1.23 -26.86 9.12
C ARG A 351 1.44 -28.04 8.17
N ILE A 352 1.35 -27.82 6.86
CA ILE A 352 1.61 -28.87 5.85
C ILE A 352 3.03 -29.42 5.99
N VAL A 353 4.04 -28.55 6.12
CA VAL A 353 5.44 -28.94 6.32
C VAL A 353 5.63 -29.73 7.62
N ASP A 354 5.03 -29.29 8.72
CA ASP A 354 5.10 -30.00 10.00
C ASP A 354 4.47 -31.39 9.95
N MET A 355 3.34 -31.53 9.25
CA MET A 355 2.68 -32.81 9.05
C MET A 355 3.54 -33.77 8.22
N ILE A 356 4.14 -33.28 7.13
CA ILE A 356 5.06 -34.06 6.29
C ILE A 356 6.27 -34.54 7.11
N ALA A 357 6.87 -33.64 7.91
CA ALA A 357 8.02 -33.96 8.75
C ALA A 357 7.70 -35.04 9.80
N LYS A 358 6.46 -35.11 10.26
CA LYS A 358 5.97 -36.12 11.21
C LYS A 358 5.47 -37.41 10.54
N GLY A 359 5.47 -37.49 9.21
CA GLY A 359 4.89 -38.62 8.47
C GLY A 359 3.36 -38.69 8.57
N GLU A 360 2.71 -37.59 8.93
CA GLU A 360 1.25 -37.50 9.03
C GLU A 360 0.62 -37.40 7.63
N LYS A 361 -0.56 -38.00 7.46
CA LYS A 361 -1.32 -37.88 6.22
C LYS A 361 -1.86 -36.45 6.07
N LEU A 362 -1.62 -35.85 4.90
CA LEU A 362 -2.15 -34.52 4.58
C LEU A 362 -3.69 -34.52 4.52
N PRO A 363 -4.33 -33.41 4.93
CA PRO A 363 -5.79 -33.32 5.02
C PRO A 363 -6.48 -33.26 3.64
N VAL A 364 -5.73 -32.99 2.58
CA VAL A 364 -6.21 -32.92 1.19
C VAL A 364 -5.18 -33.53 0.25
N ASP A 365 -5.66 -34.08 -0.87
CA ASP A 365 -4.80 -34.51 -1.97
C ASP A 365 -4.47 -33.32 -2.88
N PHE A 366 -3.18 -33.04 -3.04
CA PHE A 366 -2.67 -31.96 -3.87
C PHE A 366 -2.35 -32.39 -5.31
N THR A 367 -2.53 -33.67 -5.64
CA THR A 367 -2.25 -34.21 -6.97
C THR A 367 -3.07 -33.47 -8.04
N ASN A 368 -2.36 -32.86 -9.00
CA ASN A 368 -2.93 -32.04 -10.07
C ASN A 368 -3.88 -30.94 -9.58
N LYS A 369 -3.63 -30.38 -8.39
CA LYS A 369 -4.35 -29.22 -7.86
C LYS A 369 -3.47 -27.98 -7.90
N LEU A 370 -4.11 -26.83 -8.09
CA LEU A 370 -3.48 -25.53 -7.89
C LEU A 370 -3.73 -25.05 -6.47
N ILE A 371 -2.71 -24.44 -5.89
CA ILE A 371 -2.81 -23.69 -4.64
C ILE A 371 -2.70 -22.20 -4.95
N TYR A 372 -3.66 -21.41 -4.47
CA TYR A 372 -3.68 -19.96 -4.59
C TYR A 372 -3.37 -19.31 -3.24
N TYR A 373 -2.27 -18.55 -3.20
CA TYR A 373 -1.77 -17.89 -2.01
C TYR A 373 -2.59 -16.62 -1.73
N VAL A 374 -3.77 -16.79 -1.14
CA VAL A 374 -4.71 -15.70 -0.86
C VAL A 374 -5.25 -15.76 0.57
N GLY A 375 -5.51 -14.59 1.15
CA GLY A 375 -6.31 -14.42 2.36
C GLY A 375 -7.48 -13.48 2.03
N PRO A 376 -8.72 -14.00 1.92
CA PRO A 376 -9.88 -13.18 1.55
C PRO A 376 -10.15 -12.08 2.60
N VAL A 377 -10.89 -11.05 2.19
CA VAL A 377 -11.43 -10.03 3.09
C VAL A 377 -12.45 -10.64 4.03
#